data_AF-A0A9D5K4E5-F1
#
_entry.id   AF-A0A9D5K4E5-F1
#
_cell.length_a   1.000
_cell.length_b   1.000
_cell.length_c   1.000
_cell.angle_alpha   90.00
_cell.angle_beta   90.00
_cell.angle_gamma   90.00
#
_symmetry.space_group_name_H-M   'P 1'
#
loop_
_entity.id
_entity.type
_entity.pdbx_description
1 polymer ?
#
loop_
_entity_poly.entity_id
_entity_poly.type
_entity_poly.pdbx_seq_one_letter_code
_entity_poly.pdbx_strand_id
1 'polypeptide(L)'
;MIGVPGQTVEDLADDILFMKDMDIDMVGMGPYIPHRKTPMACDDSDGDPRTRFELALRMIAVVRLALKDVNIAATTALQALDPQGRELGLSFGANVIMPQLTPTENRKDYLLYEGKPCVDETATQCKGCLAARIASVGRVVGYDLWGDSNHFWRRVKK
;
A
#
# COMPACT_ATOMS: atom_id res chain seq x y z
N MET A 1 -8.91 2.17 -4.17
CA MET A 1 -8.36 3.22 -3.26
C MET A 1 -9.29 3.31 -2.07
N ILE A 2 -8.83 3.84 -0.93
CA ILE A 2 -9.59 3.79 0.33
C ILE A 2 -9.85 5.20 0.86
N GLY A 3 -11.11 5.54 1.10
CA GLY A 3 -11.54 6.87 1.54
C GLY A 3 -11.55 7.90 0.41
N VAL A 4 -11.93 7.49 -0.81
CA VAL A 4 -12.25 8.42 -1.91
C VAL A 4 -13.57 9.14 -1.57
N PRO A 5 -13.78 10.41 -1.94
CA PRO A 5 -15.04 11.12 -1.66
C PRO A 5 -16.27 10.33 -2.12
N GLY A 6 -17.28 10.27 -1.26
CA GLY A 6 -18.51 9.50 -1.46
C GLY A 6 -18.41 7.98 -1.26
N GLN A 7 -17.22 7.42 -0.96
CA GLN A 7 -17.03 5.98 -0.77
C GLN A 7 -17.60 5.50 0.56
N THR A 8 -18.42 4.46 0.51
CA THR A 8 -19.05 3.81 1.66
C THR A 8 -18.27 2.58 2.13
N VAL A 9 -18.66 2.02 3.28
CA VAL A 9 -18.07 0.75 3.76
C VAL A 9 -18.54 -0.42 2.89
N GLU A 10 -19.75 -0.34 2.36
CA GLU A 10 -20.32 -1.29 1.42
C GLU A 10 -19.49 -1.34 0.14
N ASP A 11 -19.10 -0.18 -0.42
CA ASP A 11 -18.21 -0.14 -1.59
C ASP A 11 -16.87 -0.83 -1.32
N LEU A 12 -16.31 -0.64 -0.11
CA LEU A 12 -15.06 -1.29 0.29
C LEU A 12 -15.22 -2.81 0.46
N ALA A 13 -16.39 -3.27 0.92
CA ALA A 13 -16.69 -4.69 1.01
C ALA A 13 -16.83 -5.31 -0.40
N ASP A 14 -17.51 -4.60 -1.31
CA ASP A 14 -17.69 -5.00 -2.70
C ASP A 14 -16.34 -5.03 -3.45
N ASP A 15 -15.42 -4.11 -3.19
CA ASP A 15 -14.04 -4.16 -3.70
C ASP A 15 -13.34 -5.48 -3.31
N ILE A 16 -13.53 -5.96 -2.07
CA ILE A 16 -12.93 -7.21 -1.59
C ILE A 16 -13.56 -8.42 -2.28
N LEU A 17 -14.88 -8.43 -2.44
CA LEU A 17 -15.60 -9.48 -3.15
C LEU A 17 -15.20 -9.52 -4.63
N PHE A 18 -15.10 -8.36 -5.28
CA PHE A 18 -14.61 -8.22 -6.64
C PHE A 18 -13.21 -8.81 -6.81
N MET A 19 -12.27 -8.45 -5.92
CA MET A 19 -10.91 -9.02 -5.93
C MET A 19 -10.90 -10.53 -5.72
N LYS A 20 -11.79 -11.05 -4.87
CA LYS A 20 -11.95 -12.49 -4.66
C LYS A 20 -12.44 -13.20 -5.91
N ASP A 21 -13.48 -12.65 -6.55
CA ASP A 21 -14.13 -13.24 -7.72
C ASP A 21 -13.22 -13.20 -8.96
N MET A 22 -12.34 -12.20 -9.04
CA MET A 22 -11.28 -12.11 -10.04
C MET A 22 -10.12 -13.10 -9.83
N ASP A 23 -10.05 -13.78 -8.68
CA ASP A 23 -8.98 -14.73 -8.33
C ASP A 23 -7.57 -14.12 -8.44
N ILE A 24 -7.38 -12.93 -7.86
CA ILE A 24 -6.13 -12.16 -7.99
C ILE A 24 -4.96 -12.78 -7.22
N ASP A 25 -3.73 -12.58 -7.72
CA ASP A 25 -2.51 -13.03 -7.03
C ASP A 25 -1.91 -11.96 -6.10
N MET A 26 -2.19 -10.69 -6.37
CA MET A 26 -1.63 -9.55 -5.68
C MET A 26 -2.60 -8.37 -5.64
N VAL A 27 -2.61 -7.64 -4.54
CA VAL A 27 -3.34 -6.39 -4.36
C VAL A 27 -2.43 -5.30 -3.78
N GLY A 28 -2.50 -4.12 -4.40
CA GLY A 28 -2.00 -2.88 -3.84
C GLY A 28 -3.16 -1.95 -3.55
N MET A 29 -3.31 -1.56 -2.29
CA MET A 29 -4.32 -0.59 -1.87
C MET A 29 -3.71 0.41 -0.89
N GLY A 30 -4.27 1.60 -0.87
CA GLY A 30 -3.79 2.68 -0.04
C GLY A 30 -4.87 3.73 0.17
N PRO A 31 -4.66 4.59 1.19
CA PRO A 31 -5.56 5.69 1.44
C PRO A 31 -5.54 6.65 0.26
N TYR A 32 -6.71 7.22 -0.06
CA TYR A 32 -6.81 8.34 -0.97
C TYR A 32 -6.15 9.57 -0.34
N ILE A 33 -5.26 10.21 -1.08
CA ILE A 33 -4.57 11.42 -0.67
C ILE A 33 -4.85 12.47 -1.74
N PRO A 34 -5.48 13.60 -1.40
CA PRO A 34 -5.84 14.61 -2.37
C PRO A 34 -4.58 15.26 -2.94
N HIS A 35 -4.72 15.80 -4.14
CA HIS A 35 -3.69 16.61 -4.76
C HIS A 35 -4.32 17.92 -5.22
N ARG A 36 -3.85 19.07 -4.74
CA ARG A 36 -4.51 20.38 -4.96
C ARG A 36 -4.73 20.78 -6.42
N LYS A 37 -4.01 20.13 -7.35
CA LYS A 37 -4.14 20.34 -8.80
C LYS A 37 -5.11 19.36 -9.47
N THR A 38 -5.95 18.64 -8.73
CA THR A 38 -6.96 17.73 -9.28
C THR A 38 -8.37 18.19 -8.90
N PRO A 39 -9.41 17.85 -9.69
CA PRO A 39 -10.79 18.25 -9.40
C PRO A 39 -11.30 17.75 -8.03
N MET A 40 -10.78 16.62 -7.56
CA MET A 40 -11.16 15.99 -6.29
C MET A 40 -10.39 16.55 -5.08
N ALA A 41 -9.70 17.70 -5.22
CA ALA A 41 -9.04 18.39 -4.12
C ALA A 41 -10.01 19.15 -3.21
N CYS A 42 -11.18 19.53 -3.72
CA CYS A 42 -12.15 20.38 -3.01
C CYS A 42 -13.15 19.59 -2.15
N ASP A 43 -13.25 18.27 -2.36
CA ASP A 43 -14.11 17.35 -1.60
C ASP A 43 -13.37 16.71 -0.40
N ASP A 44 -12.47 17.44 0.25
CA ASP A 44 -11.86 17.00 1.52
C ASP A 44 -12.89 17.04 2.69
N SER A 45 -14.19 17.18 2.38
CA SER A 45 -15.31 17.09 3.32
C SER A 45 -15.43 15.71 3.98
N ASP A 46 -14.85 14.67 3.37
CA ASP A 46 -15.13 13.28 3.75
C ASP A 46 -14.10 12.67 4.71
N GLY A 47 -13.18 13.48 5.26
CA GLY A 47 -12.63 13.20 6.59
C GLY A 47 -11.13 13.35 6.79
N ASP A 48 -10.79 13.37 8.09
CA ASP A 48 -9.43 13.44 8.62
C ASP A 48 -8.50 12.42 7.94
N PRO A 49 -7.33 12.84 7.41
CA PRO A 49 -6.29 11.93 6.92
C PRO A 49 -5.98 10.76 7.87
N ARG A 50 -6.09 10.98 9.19
CA ARG A 50 -5.93 9.92 10.19
C ARG A 50 -6.99 8.82 10.06
N THR A 51 -8.25 9.19 9.89
CA THR A 51 -9.36 8.25 9.70
C THR A 51 -9.15 7.41 8.44
N ARG A 52 -8.71 8.02 7.33
CA ARG A 52 -8.37 7.31 6.09
C ARG A 52 -7.20 6.36 6.27
N PHE A 53 -6.17 6.77 6.99
CA PHE A 53 -5.03 5.92 7.33
C PHE A 53 -5.46 4.68 8.12
N GLU A 54 -6.27 4.86 9.17
CA GLU A 54 -6.76 3.75 10.00
C GLU A 54 -7.70 2.81 9.21
N LEU A 55 -8.57 3.37 8.38
CA LEU A 55 -9.42 2.60 7.48
C LEU A 55 -8.58 1.77 6.49
N ALA A 56 -7.49 2.33 5.96
CA ALA A 56 -6.59 1.62 5.07
C ALA A 56 -5.88 0.43 5.76
N LEU A 57 -5.47 0.59 7.02
CA LEU A 57 -4.91 -0.52 7.81
C LEU A 57 -5.96 -1.62 8.07
N ARG A 58 -7.21 -1.23 8.39
CA ARG A 58 -8.32 -2.19 8.56
C ARG A 58 -8.57 -2.96 7.27
N MET A 59 -8.56 -2.30 6.12
CA MET A 59 -8.70 -2.96 4.82
C MET A 59 -7.61 -3.98 4.55
N ILE A 60 -6.34 -3.68 4.88
CA ILE A 60 -5.24 -4.65 4.79
C ILE A 60 -5.52 -5.90 5.62
N ALA A 61 -5.97 -5.73 6.86
CA ALA A 61 -6.30 -6.84 7.73
C ALA A 61 -7.47 -7.67 7.19
N VAL A 62 -8.55 -7.03 6.73
CA VAL A 62 -9.72 -7.73 6.19
C VAL A 62 -9.36 -8.49 4.91
N VAL A 63 -8.61 -7.87 3.99
CA VAL A 63 -8.14 -8.52 2.77
C VAL A 63 -7.25 -9.72 3.10
N ARG A 64 -6.34 -9.61 4.09
CA ARG A 64 -5.53 -10.78 4.51
C ARG A 64 -6.40 -11.92 5.03
N LEU A 65 -7.49 -11.62 5.75
CA LEU A 65 -8.39 -12.65 6.26
C LEU A 65 -9.23 -13.29 5.13
N ALA A 66 -9.69 -12.49 4.17
CA ALA A 66 -10.52 -12.92 3.05
C ALA A 66 -9.70 -13.63 1.95
N LEU A 67 -8.58 -13.06 1.55
CA LEU A 67 -7.70 -13.46 0.45
C LEU A 67 -6.36 -14.00 1.00
N LYS A 68 -6.44 -15.09 1.75
CA LYS A 68 -5.39 -15.59 2.66
C LYS A 68 -3.99 -15.68 2.07
N ASP A 69 -3.85 -16.08 0.81
CA ASP A 69 -2.58 -16.46 0.18
C ASP A 69 -2.10 -15.49 -0.92
N VAL A 70 -2.77 -14.35 -1.09
CA VAL A 70 -2.35 -13.31 -2.04
C VAL A 70 -1.22 -12.45 -1.47
N ASN A 71 -0.47 -11.82 -2.36
CA ASN A 71 0.48 -10.77 -2.00
C ASN A 71 -0.26 -9.45 -1.74
N ILE A 72 0.06 -8.78 -0.64
CA ILE A 72 -0.54 -7.49 -0.28
C ILE A 72 0.58 -6.48 -0.09
N ALA A 73 0.54 -5.38 -0.84
CA ALA A 73 1.55 -4.33 -0.75
C ALA A 73 1.27 -3.35 0.39
N ALA A 74 2.28 -3.10 1.23
CA ALA A 74 2.33 -1.95 2.11
C ALA A 74 2.77 -0.73 1.28
N THR A 75 1.79 0.06 0.85
CA THR A 75 1.98 1.12 -0.16
C THR A 75 2.67 2.36 0.40
N THR A 76 3.31 3.13 -0.48
CA THR A 76 3.94 4.42 -0.12
C THR A 76 2.91 5.47 0.31
N ALA A 77 1.64 5.31 -0.06
CA ALA A 77 0.56 6.19 0.38
C ALA A 77 0.32 6.10 1.90
N LEU A 78 0.46 4.91 2.50
CA LEU A 78 0.43 4.77 3.96
C LEU A 78 1.54 5.60 4.61
N GLN A 79 2.76 5.56 4.04
CA GLN A 79 3.88 6.32 4.58
C GLN A 79 3.70 7.85 4.43
N ALA A 80 2.95 8.28 3.42
CA ALA A 80 2.65 9.69 3.21
C ALA A 80 1.75 10.26 4.32
N LEU A 81 0.89 9.41 4.92
CA LEU A 81 0.00 9.80 6.03
C LEU A 81 0.60 9.53 7.41
N ASP A 82 1.50 8.56 7.54
CA ASP A 82 2.20 8.23 8.79
C ASP A 82 3.64 7.79 8.49
N PRO A 83 4.69 8.33 9.14
CA PRO A 83 6.07 7.92 8.90
C PRO A 83 6.34 6.41 9.03
N GLN A 84 5.58 5.70 9.88
CA GLN A 84 5.61 4.25 10.09
C GLN A 84 4.54 3.48 9.29
N GLY A 85 3.86 4.13 8.34
CA GLY A 85 2.71 3.57 7.67
C GLY A 85 2.97 2.27 6.91
N ARG A 86 4.17 2.08 6.34
CA ARG A 86 4.53 0.82 5.67
C ARG A 86 4.77 -0.32 6.65
N GLU A 87 5.41 -0.03 7.78
CA GLU A 87 5.66 -0.96 8.88
C GLU A 87 4.35 -1.42 9.50
N LEU A 88 3.44 -0.47 9.73
CA LEU A 88 2.09 -0.76 10.19
C LEU A 88 1.33 -1.60 9.14
N GLY A 89 1.43 -1.27 7.86
CA GLY A 89 0.87 -2.10 6.79
C GLY A 89 1.36 -3.56 6.85
N LEU A 90 2.67 -3.77 7.04
CA LEU A 90 3.22 -5.13 7.24
C LEU A 90 2.64 -5.81 8.48
N SER A 91 2.54 -5.10 9.60
CA SER A 91 1.97 -5.61 10.85
C SER A 91 0.49 -5.98 10.72
N PHE A 92 -0.25 -5.34 9.80
CA PHE A 92 -1.68 -5.58 9.56
C PHE A 92 -1.98 -6.63 8.48
N GLY A 93 -0.96 -7.24 7.87
CA GLY A 93 -1.15 -8.38 6.95
C GLY A 93 -0.51 -8.21 5.58
N ALA A 94 0.06 -7.03 5.28
CA ALA A 94 0.87 -6.86 4.09
C ALA A 94 2.17 -7.69 4.17
N ASN A 95 2.68 -8.09 3.00
CA ASN A 95 3.89 -8.89 2.88
C ASN A 95 4.81 -8.41 1.73
N VAL A 96 4.44 -7.35 1.01
CA VAL A 96 5.24 -6.74 -0.04
C VAL A 96 5.52 -5.28 0.30
N ILE A 97 6.76 -4.83 0.10
CA ILE A 97 7.11 -3.41 0.06
C ILE A 97 7.74 -3.10 -1.29
N MET A 98 7.34 -1.96 -1.87
CA MET A 98 7.92 -1.43 -3.10
C MET A 98 8.88 -0.28 -2.77
N PRO A 99 10.20 -0.43 -2.99
CA PRO A 99 11.15 0.67 -2.85
C PRO A 99 11.02 1.67 -4.00
N GLN A 100 11.32 2.94 -3.74
CA GLN A 100 11.37 3.97 -4.77
C GLN A 100 12.73 3.92 -5.48
N LEU A 101 12.72 3.58 -6.77
CA LEU A 101 13.95 3.47 -7.58
C LEU A 101 14.05 4.56 -8.66
N THR A 102 13.04 5.44 -8.80
CA THR A 102 13.08 6.55 -9.75
C THR A 102 14.31 7.45 -9.47
N PRO A 103 15.10 7.79 -10.51
CA PRO A 103 16.20 8.75 -10.40
C PRO A 103 15.75 10.07 -9.80
N THR A 104 16.57 10.66 -8.94
CA THR A 104 16.20 11.84 -8.14
C THR A 104 15.70 13.01 -9.00
N GLU A 105 16.33 13.26 -10.14
CA GLU A 105 15.96 14.32 -11.09
C GLU A 105 14.52 14.20 -11.64
N ASN A 106 13.98 12.99 -11.73
CA ASN A 106 12.65 12.73 -12.27
C ASN A 106 11.56 12.57 -11.20
N ARG A 107 11.91 12.52 -9.91
CA ARG A 107 10.94 12.23 -8.84
C ARG A 107 9.85 13.29 -8.71
N LYS A 108 10.22 14.55 -8.96
CA LYS A 108 9.32 15.71 -8.97
C LYS A 108 8.27 15.64 -10.08
N ASP A 109 8.54 14.87 -11.13
CA ASP A 109 7.62 14.72 -12.27
C ASP A 109 6.60 13.60 -12.03
N TYR A 110 6.81 12.75 -11.01
CA TYR A 110 5.90 11.67 -10.62
C TYR A 110 5.19 11.97 -9.29
N LEU A 111 4.20 12.86 -9.34
CA LEU A 111 3.40 13.31 -8.20
C LEU A 111 1.95 12.87 -8.33
N LEU A 112 1.63 11.65 -7.86
CA LEU A 112 0.27 11.13 -7.83
C LEU A 112 -0.60 11.78 -6.76
N TYR A 113 0.03 12.19 -5.66
CA TYR A 113 -0.61 12.77 -4.48
C TYR A 113 0.36 13.71 -3.75
N GLU A 114 -0.16 14.58 -2.89
CA GLU A 114 0.66 15.49 -2.10
C GLU A 114 1.42 14.78 -0.98
N GLY A 115 2.56 15.36 -0.58
CA GLY A 115 3.36 14.79 0.51
C GLY A 115 4.02 13.45 0.17
N LYS A 116 4.23 13.14 -1.12
CA LYS A 116 4.91 11.91 -1.55
C LYS A 116 6.25 11.74 -0.82
N PRO A 117 6.46 10.65 -0.06
CA PRO A 117 7.71 10.41 0.66
C PRO A 117 8.92 10.22 -0.27
N CYS A 118 10.12 10.42 0.28
CA CYS A 118 11.40 10.10 -0.36
C CYS A 118 11.65 10.85 -1.68
N VAL A 119 11.21 12.10 -1.81
CA VAL A 119 11.58 12.94 -2.97
C VAL A 119 13.11 13.15 -3.00
N ASP A 120 13.77 13.19 -1.83
CA ASP A 120 15.18 13.60 -1.71
C ASP A 120 16.17 12.47 -1.29
N GLU A 121 15.71 11.24 -1.01
CA GLU A 121 16.60 10.14 -0.52
C GLU A 121 17.28 9.34 -1.64
N THR A 122 18.58 9.03 -1.56
CA THR A 122 19.24 8.25 -2.63
C THR A 122 18.87 6.75 -2.64
N ALA A 123 18.87 6.11 -3.81
CA ALA A 123 18.46 4.70 -3.97
C ALA A 123 19.28 3.69 -3.13
N THR A 124 20.57 3.96 -2.91
CA THR A 124 21.46 3.10 -2.12
C THR A 124 21.18 3.22 -0.61
N GLN A 125 20.78 4.39 -0.13
CA GLN A 125 20.33 4.59 1.25
C GLN A 125 19.01 3.86 1.52
N CYS A 126 18.15 3.71 0.51
CA CYS A 126 16.87 3.00 0.64
C CYS A 126 17.01 1.51 0.97
N LYS A 127 17.98 0.75 0.42
CA LYS A 127 18.03 -0.71 0.63
C LYS A 127 18.32 -1.08 2.09
N GLY A 128 19.38 -0.50 2.67
CA GLY A 128 19.76 -0.75 4.06
C GLY A 128 18.74 -0.23 5.06
N CYS A 129 18.25 1.00 4.85
CA CYS A 129 17.19 1.59 5.67
C CYS A 129 15.91 0.75 5.62
N LEU A 130 15.50 0.31 4.44
CA LEU A 130 14.29 -0.48 4.29
C LEU A 130 14.42 -1.86 4.95
N ALA A 131 15.56 -2.53 4.81
CA ALA A 131 15.79 -3.80 5.48
C ALA A 131 15.72 -3.66 7.02
N ALA A 132 16.30 -2.58 7.57
CA ALA A 132 16.23 -2.30 9.00
C ALA A 132 14.79 -2.02 9.48
N ARG A 133 14.01 -1.26 8.70
CA ARG A 133 12.60 -0.99 9.00
C ARG A 133 11.74 -2.26 8.95
N ILE A 134 11.95 -3.13 7.97
CA ILE A 134 11.29 -4.45 7.89
C ILE A 134 11.66 -5.29 9.13
N ALA A 135 12.93 -5.32 9.51
CA ALA A 135 13.39 -6.04 10.69
C ALA A 135 12.78 -5.49 12.00
N SER A 136 12.54 -4.17 12.10
CA SER A 136 11.96 -3.56 13.30
C SER A 136 10.52 -4.01 13.62
N VAL A 137 9.81 -4.58 12.64
CA VAL A 137 8.48 -5.20 12.83
C VAL A 137 8.53 -6.73 12.86
N GLY A 138 9.71 -7.30 13.13
CA GLY A 138 9.90 -8.75 13.26
C GLY A 138 9.74 -9.52 11.95
N ARG A 139 10.00 -8.86 10.81
CA ARG A 139 9.93 -9.46 9.47
C ARG A 139 11.32 -9.59 8.85
N VAL A 140 11.43 -10.42 7.82
CA VAL A 140 12.67 -10.66 7.08
C VAL A 140 12.48 -10.35 5.60
N VAL A 141 13.54 -9.85 4.97
CA VAL A 141 13.55 -9.60 3.52
C VAL A 141 13.78 -10.91 2.78
N GLY A 142 12.94 -11.21 1.79
CA GLY A 142 13.13 -12.36 0.90
C GLY A 142 14.15 -12.07 -0.20
N TYR A 143 15.43 -12.11 0.13
CA TYR A 143 16.50 -11.98 -0.87
C TYR A 143 16.56 -13.20 -1.79
N ASP A 144 16.83 -12.97 -3.08
CA ASP A 144 17.00 -14.01 -4.11
C ASP A 144 15.79 -14.92 -4.30
N LEU A 145 14.61 -14.47 -3.88
CA LEU A 145 13.32 -15.09 -4.12
C LEU A 145 12.53 -14.26 -5.13
N TRP A 146 11.80 -14.93 -6.03
CA TRP A 146 10.87 -14.26 -6.95
C TRP A 146 9.76 -13.50 -6.22
N GLY A 147 9.29 -14.08 -5.10
CA GLY A 147 8.27 -13.45 -4.26
C GLY A 147 6.84 -13.60 -4.79
N ASP A 148 6.61 -14.48 -5.77
CA ASP A 148 5.26 -14.84 -6.22
C ASP A 148 4.38 -15.28 -5.05
N SER A 149 3.09 -14.94 -5.12
CA SER A 149 2.17 -15.28 -4.04
C SER A 149 1.97 -16.80 -3.94
N ASN A 150 1.65 -17.27 -2.74
CA ASN A 150 1.27 -18.67 -2.57
C ASN A 150 -0.01 -19.01 -3.36
N HIS A 151 -0.87 -18.02 -3.56
CA HIS A 151 -2.07 -18.12 -4.39
C HIS A 151 -1.72 -18.49 -5.84
N PHE A 152 -0.79 -17.76 -6.48
CA PHE A 152 -0.32 -18.03 -7.84
C PHE A 152 0.10 -19.49 -8.01
N TRP A 153 0.96 -19.98 -7.11
CA TRP A 153 1.45 -21.35 -7.17
C TRP A 153 0.35 -22.40 -6.98
N ARG A 154 -0.68 -22.12 -6.18
CA ARG A 154 -1.82 -23.03 -6.03
C ARG A 154 -2.73 -23.04 -7.25
N ARG A 155 -2.85 -21.92 -7.95
CA ARG A 155 -3.66 -21.80 -9.16
C ARG A 155 -3.02 -22.50 -10.35
N VAL A 156 -1.72 -22.34 -10.56
CA VAL A 156 -1.00 -22.92 -11.72
C VAL A 156 -0.58 -24.38 -11.55
N LYS A 157 -0.58 -24.92 -10.33
CA LYS A 157 -0.27 -26.34 -10.05
C LYS A 157 -1.50 -27.26 -10.09
N LYS A 158 -2.69 -26.72 -10.34
CA LYS A 158 -3.90 -27.50 -10.65
C LYS A 158 -3.89 -27.89 -12.13
#